data_AF-A0A9D5HMC2-F1
#
_entry.id   AF-A0A9D5HMC2-F1
#
_cell.length_a   1.000
_cell.length_b   1.000
_cell.length_c   1.000
_cell.angle_alpha   90.00
_cell.angle_beta   90.00
_cell.angle_gamma   90.00
#
_symmetry.space_group_name_H-M   'P 1'
#
loop_
_entity.id
_entity.type
_entity.pdbx_description
1 polymer ?
#
loop_
_entity_poly.entity_id
_entity_poly.type
_entity_poly.pdbx_seq_one_letter_code
_entity_poly.pdbx_strand_id
1 'polypeptide(L)'
;MPSSSKQCSLWPGIYTDYVVYHELILTAKEYMQCVTAVEPQWLAELGPMFFSIKESDTSMLDHKKKQKEEKTAMEEEMEQLRKEKAEEERNRMERERDKRASQQQQVIMAGLHQGGSSSFLRPKKMGL
;
A
#
# COMPACT_ATOMS: atom_id res chain seq x y z
N MET A 1 39.61 -1.41 -13.11
CA MET A 1 40.88 -1.85 -12.48
C MET A 1 40.73 -3.31 -12.13
N PRO A 2 41.62 -4.22 -12.59
CA PRO A 2 41.44 -5.63 -12.30
C PRO A 2 41.74 -5.83 -10.82
N SER A 3 40.70 -6.18 -10.06
CA SER A 3 40.83 -6.63 -8.69
C SER A 3 41.63 -7.93 -8.73
N SER A 4 42.93 -7.86 -8.43
CA SER A 4 43.76 -9.06 -8.28
C SER A 4 43.29 -9.78 -7.03
N SER A 5 42.24 -10.58 -7.17
CA SER A 5 41.77 -11.50 -6.14
C SER A 5 42.92 -12.46 -5.83
N LYS A 6 43.60 -12.23 -4.71
CA LYS A 6 44.63 -13.15 -4.23
C LYS A 6 43.92 -14.44 -3.83
N GLN A 7 43.90 -15.41 -4.73
CA GLN A 7 43.30 -16.72 -4.50
C GLN A 7 44.13 -17.44 -3.42
N CYS A 8 43.55 -17.65 -2.23
CA CYS A 8 44.20 -18.41 -1.17
C CYS A 8 43.84 -19.89 -1.31
N SER A 9 44.75 -20.69 -1.88
CA SER A 9 44.59 -22.13 -2.06
C SER A 9 44.93 -22.89 -0.77
N LEU A 10 43.97 -22.98 0.14
CA LEU A 10 44.09 -23.71 1.42
C LEU A 10 44.00 -25.24 1.26
N TRP A 11 43.39 -25.72 0.17
CA TRP A 11 43.37 -27.13 -0.26
C TRP A 11 43.11 -27.20 -1.78
N PRO A 12 43.50 -28.28 -2.49
CA PRO A 12 43.20 -28.41 -3.92
C PRO A 12 41.68 -28.39 -4.15
N GLY A 13 41.17 -27.34 -4.79
CA GLY A 13 39.78 -27.27 -5.29
C GLY A 13 38.77 -26.48 -4.46
N ILE A 14 39.14 -25.92 -3.31
CA ILE A 14 38.26 -25.03 -2.54
C ILE A 14 38.78 -23.61 -2.65
N TYR A 15 38.04 -22.75 -3.37
CA TYR A 15 38.24 -21.31 -3.27
C TYR A 15 37.34 -20.78 -2.16
N THR A 16 37.93 -19.99 -1.26
CA THR A 16 37.16 -19.26 -0.24
C THR A 16 37.49 -17.79 -0.38
N ASP A 17 36.46 -16.96 -0.39
CA ASP A 17 36.60 -15.51 -0.50
C ASP A 17 36.90 -14.86 0.86
N TYR A 18 36.63 -15.58 1.96
CA TYR A 18 36.80 -15.12 3.33
C TYR A 18 37.66 -16.10 4.14
N VAL A 19 38.66 -15.56 4.82
CA VAL A 19 39.59 -16.31 5.68
C VAL A 19 39.85 -15.57 6.97
N VAL A 20 40.09 -16.31 8.05
CA VAL A 20 40.53 -15.79 9.35
C VAL A 20 41.95 -16.27 9.62
N TYR A 21 42.82 -15.39 10.09
CA TYR A 21 44.20 -15.69 10.46
C TYR A 21 44.44 -15.34 11.93
N HIS A 22 45.36 -16.07 12.57
CA HIS A 22 45.74 -15.77 13.97
C HIS A 22 46.82 -14.70 14.03
N GLU A 23 47.79 -14.78 13.12
CA GLU A 23 48.94 -13.90 13.09
C GLU A 23 49.22 -13.41 11.67
N LEU A 24 49.60 -12.14 11.56
CA LEU A 24 50.07 -11.52 10.33
C LEU A 24 51.54 -11.17 10.49
N ILE A 25 52.39 -11.79 9.68
CA ILE A 25 53.84 -11.56 9.70
C ILE A 25 54.18 -10.56 8.59
N LEU A 26 54.51 -9.33 9.00
CA LEU A 26 54.93 -8.23 8.12
C LEU A 26 56.46 -8.24 7.97
N THR A 27 56.97 -8.77 6.85
CA THR A 27 58.41 -8.70 6.50
C THR A 27 58.58 -8.03 5.13
N ALA A 28 59.35 -8.60 4.20
CA ALA A 28 59.40 -8.13 2.81
C ALA A 28 58.14 -8.50 2.01
N LYS A 29 57.41 -9.52 2.46
CA LYS A 29 56.09 -9.93 1.99
C LYS A 29 55.22 -10.21 3.21
N GLU A 30 53.91 -10.02 3.04
CA GLU A 30 52.91 -10.30 4.07
C GLU A 30 52.54 -11.77 4.03
N TYR A 31 52.73 -12.47 5.14
CA TYR A 31 52.34 -13.87 5.31
C TYR A 31 51.29 -13.99 6.40
N MET A 32 50.24 -14.77 6.14
CA MET A 32 49.19 -15.07 7.12
C MET A 32 49.44 -16.46 7.69
N GLN A 33 49.48 -16.57 9.02
CA GLN A 33 49.71 -17.84 9.73
C GLN A 33 48.41 -18.33 10.39
N CYS A 34 48.26 -19.67 10.44
CA CYS A 34 47.06 -20.35 10.95
C CYS A 34 45.78 -19.87 10.25
N VAL A 35 45.79 -19.90 8.91
CA VAL A 35 44.66 -19.44 8.09
C VAL A 35 43.59 -20.52 8.03
N THR A 36 42.36 -20.15 8.35
CA THR A 36 41.18 -21.02 8.25
C THR A 36 40.14 -20.38 7.34
N ALA A 37 39.61 -21.16 6.42
CA ALA A 37 38.48 -20.77 5.57
C ALA A 37 37.21 -20.67 6.43
N VAL A 38 36.46 -19.58 6.29
CA VAL A 38 35.22 -19.36 7.04
C VAL A 38 34.07 -18.95 6.13
N GLU A 39 32.85 -19.30 6.53
CA GLU A 39 31.64 -18.84 5.86
C GLU A 39 31.31 -17.39 6.29
N PRO A 40 31.01 -16.48 5.35
CA PRO A 40 30.72 -15.08 5.69
C PRO A 40 29.49 -14.92 6.60
N GLN A 41 28.56 -15.88 6.58
CA GLN A 41 27.38 -15.85 7.45
C GLN A 41 27.77 -15.90 8.93
N TRP A 42 28.75 -16.74 9.29
CA TRP A 42 29.21 -16.85 10.68
C TRP A 42 29.83 -15.55 11.20
N LEU A 43 30.50 -14.78 10.34
CA LEU A 43 31.08 -13.48 10.72
C LEU A 43 29.98 -12.45 11.01
N ALA A 44 28.90 -12.44 10.23
CA ALA A 44 27.78 -11.53 10.45
C ALA A 44 26.99 -11.87 11.72
N GLU A 45 26.84 -13.17 12.04
CA GLU A 45 26.16 -13.63 13.25
C GLU A 45 26.97 -13.31 14.53
N LEU A 46 28.28 -13.56 14.52
CA LEU A 46 29.15 -13.37 15.69
C LEU A 46 29.59 -11.91 15.88
N GLY A 47 29.62 -11.12 14.81
CA GLY A 47 30.11 -9.74 14.82
C GLY A 47 29.23 -8.77 14.05
N PRO A 48 27.94 -8.61 14.41
CA PRO A 48 26.99 -7.80 13.65
C PRO A 48 27.35 -6.30 13.60
N MET A 49 28.21 -5.84 14.52
CA MET A 49 28.71 -4.45 14.53
C MET A 49 29.80 -4.20 13.47
N PHE A 50 30.55 -5.25 13.09
CA PHE A 50 31.72 -5.13 12.22
C PHE A 50 31.46 -5.72 10.82
N PHE A 51 30.59 -6.72 10.73
CA PHE A 51 30.33 -7.46 9.50
C PHE A 51 28.84 -7.40 9.16
N SER A 52 28.56 -7.03 7.90
CA SER A 52 27.23 -7.09 7.31
C SER A 52 27.36 -7.77 5.97
N ILE A 53 26.53 -8.78 5.73
CA ILE A 53 26.48 -9.47 4.44
C ILE A 53 25.83 -8.49 3.47
N LYS A 54 26.65 -7.85 2.62
CA LYS A 54 26.11 -7.18 1.43
C LYS A 54 25.66 -8.27 0.47
N GLU A 55 24.39 -8.65 0.56
CA GLU A 55 23.69 -9.29 -0.54
C GLU A 55 23.76 -8.32 -1.74
N SER A 56 24.73 -8.57 -2.59
CA SER A 56 25.15 -7.71 -3.70
C SER A 56 23.99 -7.39 -4.63
N ASP A 57 23.60 -6.10 -4.68
CA ASP A 57 22.83 -5.39 -5.70
C ASP A 57 21.40 -5.87 -6.02
N THR A 58 21.07 -7.16 -5.88
CA THR A 58 19.71 -7.69 -6.04
C THR A 58 18.82 -7.28 -4.87
N SER A 59 19.33 -7.36 -3.64
CA SER A 59 18.58 -7.03 -2.42
C SER A 59 18.13 -5.56 -2.36
N MET A 60 18.95 -4.63 -2.86
CA MET A 60 18.57 -3.20 -2.97
C MET A 60 17.50 -2.95 -4.05
N LEU A 61 17.58 -3.67 -5.18
CA LEU A 61 16.56 -3.60 -6.23
C LEU A 61 15.24 -4.21 -5.77
N ASP A 62 15.30 -5.32 -5.04
CA ASP A 62 14.13 -6.00 -4.48
C ASP A 62 13.49 -5.18 -3.37
N HIS A 63 14.27 -4.56 -2.47
CA HIS A 63 13.75 -3.63 -1.48
C HIS A 63 13.07 -2.42 -2.14
N LYS A 64 13.69 -1.86 -3.19
CA LYS A 64 13.12 -0.73 -3.93
C LYS A 64 11.85 -1.11 -4.69
N LYS A 65 11.79 -2.32 -5.23
CA LYS A 65 10.61 -2.87 -5.90
C LYS A 65 9.48 -3.08 -4.90
N LYS A 66 9.76 -3.70 -3.76
CA LYS A 66 8.79 -3.91 -2.68
C LYS A 66 8.23 -2.60 -2.13
N GLN A 67 9.09 -1.61 -1.86
CA GLN A 67 8.64 -0.28 -1.42
C GLN A 67 7.76 0.42 -2.48
N LYS A 68 8.07 0.23 -3.76
CA LYS A 68 7.27 0.79 -4.85
C LYS A 68 5.90 0.11 -4.93
N GLU A 69 5.86 -1.21 -4.84
CA GLU A 69 4.63 -2.01 -4.85
C GLU A 69 3.74 -1.68 -3.65
N GLU A 70 4.31 -1.59 -2.44
CA GLU A 70 3.59 -1.20 -1.22
C GLU A 70 3.02 0.22 -1.34
N LYS A 71 3.81 1.16 -1.89
CA LYS A 71 3.34 2.53 -2.12
C LYS A 71 2.19 2.59 -3.13
N THR A 72 2.29 1.84 -4.24
CA THR A 72 1.23 1.82 -5.26
C THR A 72 -0.05 1.17 -4.73
N ALA A 73 0.07 0.09 -3.95
CA ALA A 73 -1.09 -0.56 -3.34
C ALA A 73 -1.80 0.39 -2.36
N MET A 74 -1.04 1.12 -1.54
CA MET A 74 -1.58 2.12 -0.62
C MET A 74 -2.30 3.28 -1.35
N GLU A 75 -1.73 3.73 -2.47
CA GLU A 75 -2.32 4.81 -3.26
C GLU A 75 -3.64 4.39 -3.93
N GLU A 76 -3.71 3.16 -4.45
CA GLU A 76 -4.93 2.59 -5.02
C GLU A 76 -6.05 2.42 -3.97
N GLU A 77 -5.71 1.92 -2.77
CA GLU A 77 -6.68 1.77 -1.67
C GLU A 77 -7.24 3.14 -1.24
N MET A 78 -6.37 4.15 -1.14
CA MET A 78 -6.76 5.52 -0.84
C MET A 78 -7.64 6.13 -1.94
N GLU A 79 -7.40 5.81 -3.21
CA GLU A 79 -8.24 6.27 -4.32
C GLU A 79 -9.60 5.59 -4.34
N GLN A 80 -9.67 4.29 -4.06
CA GLN A 80 -10.93 3.54 -3.95
C GLN A 80 -11.80 4.11 -2.82
N LEU A 81 -11.23 4.32 -1.63
CA LEU A 81 -11.93 4.93 -0.50
C LEU A 81 -12.46 6.34 -0.82
N ARG A 82 -11.72 7.13 -1.62
CA ARG A 82 -12.19 8.45 -2.07
C ARG A 82 -13.36 8.34 -3.04
N LYS A 83 -13.31 7.41 -3.99
CA LYS A 83 -14.39 7.18 -4.96
C LYS A 83 -15.65 6.68 -4.27
N GLU A 84 -15.51 5.74 -3.34
CA GLU A 84 -16.62 5.21 -2.56
C GLU A 84 -17.28 6.30 -1.72
N LYS A 85 -16.51 7.10 -0.98
CA LYS A 85 -17.05 8.24 -0.22
C LYS A 85 -17.76 9.25 -1.12
N ALA A 86 -17.20 9.56 -2.29
CA ALA A 86 -17.83 10.48 -3.24
C ALA A 86 -19.13 9.89 -3.80
N GLU A 87 -19.19 8.58 -4.04
CA GLU A 87 -20.40 7.91 -4.51
C GLU A 87 -21.49 7.83 -3.43
N GLU A 88 -21.11 7.49 -2.20
CA GLU A 88 -22.01 7.55 -1.05
C GLU A 88 -22.60 8.95 -0.87
N GLU A 89 -21.77 10.00 -1.00
CA GLU A 89 -22.21 11.37 -0.90
C GLU A 89 -23.17 11.75 -2.04
N ARG A 90 -22.88 11.34 -3.29
CA ARG A 90 -23.80 11.51 -4.43
C ARG A 90 -25.13 10.80 -4.21
N ASN A 91 -25.10 9.53 -3.79
CA ASN A 91 -26.30 8.73 -3.51
C ASN A 91 -27.12 9.33 -2.35
N ARG A 92 -26.44 9.88 -1.34
CA ARG A 92 -27.09 10.61 -0.24
C ARG A 92 -27.76 11.88 -0.74
N MET A 93 -27.08 12.67 -1.58
CA MET A 93 -27.65 13.88 -2.18
C MET A 93 -28.85 13.58 -3.08
N GLU A 94 -28.80 12.50 -3.87
CA GLU A 94 -29.90 12.07 -4.74
C GLU A 94 -31.13 11.62 -3.93
N ARG A 95 -30.94 10.76 -2.92
CA ARG A 95 -32.02 10.37 -2.00
C ARG A 95 -32.66 11.58 -1.31
N GLU A 96 -31.85 12.57 -0.91
CA GLU A 96 -32.38 13.81 -0.35
C GLU A 96 -33.15 14.65 -1.39
N ARG A 97 -32.70 14.67 -2.65
CA ARG A 97 -33.41 15.33 -3.75
C ARG A 97 -34.76 14.67 -4.06
N ASP A 98 -34.82 13.34 -4.10
CA ASP A 98 -36.06 12.59 -4.34
C ASP A 98 -37.07 12.76 -3.21
N LYS A 99 -36.61 12.76 -1.95
CA LYS A 99 -37.45 13.09 -0.79
C LYS A 99 -38.02 14.51 -0.90
N ARG A 100 -37.21 15.49 -1.31
CA ARG A 100 -37.67 16.87 -1.51
C ARG A 100 -38.67 16.98 -2.66
N ALA A 101 -38.44 16.28 -3.77
CA ALA A 101 -39.33 16.27 -4.93
C ALA A 101 -40.70 15.65 -4.60
N SER A 102 -40.70 14.50 -3.91
CA SER A 102 -41.94 13.83 -3.46
C SER A 102 -42.72 14.67 -2.44
N GLN A 103 -42.05 15.33 -1.49
CA GLN A 103 -42.70 16.31 -0.60
C GLN A 103 -43.33 17.47 -1.37
N GLN A 104 -42.63 18.07 -2.34
CA GLN A 104 -43.18 19.14 -3.17
C GLN A 104 -44.40 18.68 -3.98
N GLN A 105 -44.37 17.46 -4.53
CA GLN A 105 -45.48 16.88 -5.29
C GLN A 105 -46.70 16.61 -4.41
N GLN A 106 -46.49 16.17 -3.16
CA GLN A 106 -47.56 15.99 -2.17
C GLN A 106 -48.22 17.32 -1.77
N VAL A 107 -47.44 18.40 -1.67
CA VAL A 107 -47.95 19.77 -1.39
C VAL A 107 -48.80 20.31 -2.55
N ILE A 108 -48.45 20.00 -3.81
CA ILE A 108 -49.22 20.43 -5.00
C ILE A 108 -50.60 19.72 -5.06
N MET A 109 -50.75 18.52 -4.49
CA MET A 109 -51.98 17.73 -4.55
C MET A 109 -52.92 17.91 -3.34
N ALA A 110 -52.46 18.53 -2.25
CA ALA A 110 -53.21 18.72 -1.01
C ALA A 110 -54.33 19.80 -1.07
N GLY A 111 -54.73 20.24 -2.26
CA GLY A 111 -55.77 21.26 -2.47
C GLY A 111 -56.88 20.88 -3.46
N LEU A 112 -56.86 19.68 -4.05
CA LEU A 112 -57.87 19.27 -5.05
C LEU A 112 -58.98 18.42 -4.43
N HIS A 113 -59.73 18.99 -3.48
CA HIS A 113 -60.97 18.39 -2.99
C HIS A 113 -62.13 18.69 -3.98
N GLN A 114 -62.48 17.63 -4.73
CA GLN A 114 -63.80 17.27 -5.28
C GLN A 114 -64.78 18.41 -5.65
N GLY A 115 -64.81 18.77 -6.93
CA GLY A 115 -65.89 19.55 -7.54
C GLY A 115 -66.72 18.69 -8.51
N GLY A 116 -67.55 17.80 -7.98
CA GLY A 116 -68.41 16.94 -8.81
C GLY A 116 -69.51 16.23 -8.03
N SER A 117 -70.46 16.97 -7.44
CA SER A 117 -71.85 16.51 -7.25
C SER A 117 -72.77 17.67 -6.86
N SER A 118 -73.73 17.95 -7.75
CA SER A 118 -75.17 18.08 -7.51
C SER A 118 -75.66 18.39 -6.08
N SER A 119 -76.71 19.24 -6.03
CA SER A 119 -77.62 19.52 -4.89
C SER A 119 -77.33 20.72 -3.99
N PHE A 120 -77.36 21.93 -4.56
CA PHE A 120 -77.93 23.07 -3.82
C PHE A 120 -79.35 23.32 -4.30
N LEU A 121 -80.30 22.67 -3.63
CA LEU A 121 -81.73 22.91 -3.78
C LEU A 121 -82.07 24.30 -3.23
N ARG A 122 -82.53 25.19 -4.13
CA ARG A 122 -83.05 26.52 -3.79
C ARG A 122 -84.49 26.38 -3.26
N PRO A 123 -84.84 26.81 -2.04
CA PRO A 123 -86.20 26.70 -1.54
C PRO A 123 -87.12 27.68 -2.30
N LYS A 124 -88.23 27.17 -2.80
CA LYS A 124 -89.29 27.92 -3.48
C LYS A 124 -90.16 28.62 -2.43
N LYS A 125 -90.09 29.96 -2.36
CA LYS A 125 -90.98 30.79 -1.53
C LYS A 125 -92.29 31.04 -2.30
N MET A 126 -93.42 30.69 -1.68
CA MET A 126 -94.80 30.85 -2.16
C MET A 126 -95.43 32.13 -1.56
N GLY A 127 -96.22 32.86 -2.38
CA GLY A 127 -97.18 33.93 -2.00
C GLY A 127 -96.57 35.30 -1.66
N LEU A 128 -97.13 36.46 -2.03
CA LEU A 128 -98.43 36.88 -2.61
C LEU A 128 -98.18 37.81 -3.81
#